data_AF-A0A561UN22-F1
#
_entry.id   AF-A0A561UN22-F1
#
_cell.length_a   1.000
_cell.length_b   1.000
_cell.length_c   1.000
_cell.angle_alpha   90.00
_cell.angle_beta   90.00
_cell.angle_gamma   90.00
#
_symmetry.space_group_name_H-M   'P 1'
#
loop_
_entity.id
_entity.type
_entity.pdbx_description
1 polymer ?
#
loop_
_entity_poly.entity_id
_entity_poly.type
_entity_poly.pdbx_seq_one_letter_code
_entity_poly.pdbx_strand_id
1 'polypeptide(L)'
;MSSTIRRAGLLAASGAAVLAFATACGSSGSTASAPASPSPTNSAPATPMPSEPSNATVKVASNGTLGQIVTDGNGFTLYRFDSDTNSPPTSNCTGSCAATWPAATVTGQPSGSGVSGTLGTITRADGSKQLTLNGWPLYRYSGDSKAGQTNGQGIGGTWWAATPSGGRAMAASTSPTAPPSSGY
;
A
#
# COMPACT_ATOMS: atom_id res chain seq x y z
N MET A 1 -12.30 -31.17 -32.04
CA MET A 1 -10.87 -31.54 -32.12
C MET A 1 -10.35 -31.51 -30.69
N SER A 2 -10.43 -32.66 -30.03
CA SER A 2 -10.11 -32.83 -28.62
C SER A 2 -8.61 -32.75 -28.40
N SER A 3 -8.15 -32.11 -27.32
CA SER A 3 -6.83 -32.38 -26.75
C SER A 3 -6.92 -32.35 -25.23
N THR A 4 -7.23 -33.53 -24.69
CA THR A 4 -7.04 -33.92 -23.30
C THR A 4 -5.66 -34.57 -23.20
N ILE A 5 -4.73 -33.95 -22.48
CA ILE A 5 -3.45 -34.60 -22.13
C ILE A 5 -3.51 -34.96 -20.63
N ARG A 6 -3.22 -36.23 -20.35
CA ARG A 6 -3.32 -36.92 -19.06
C ARG A 6 -1.92 -37.22 -18.50
N ARG A 7 -1.77 -37.10 -17.16
CA ARG A 7 -0.95 -37.92 -16.22
C ARG A 7 0.59 -37.84 -16.40
N ALA A 8 1.50 -38.07 -15.45
CA ALA A 8 1.59 -38.46 -14.03
C ALA A 8 2.97 -37.92 -13.54
N GLY A 9 3.22 -37.54 -12.28
CA GLY A 9 3.45 -38.40 -11.12
C GLY A 9 4.93 -38.40 -10.71
N LEU A 10 5.26 -38.21 -9.42
CA LEU A 10 6.36 -38.86 -8.68
C LEU A 10 6.45 -38.36 -7.22
N LEU A 11 6.64 -39.32 -6.30
CA LEU A 11 6.81 -39.21 -4.85
C LEU A 11 8.29 -38.96 -4.45
N ALA A 12 8.52 -38.28 -3.32
CA ALA A 12 9.58 -38.50 -2.30
C ALA A 12 9.42 -37.42 -1.21
N ALA A 13 8.98 -37.67 0.03
CA ALA A 13 9.57 -38.40 1.15
C ALA A 13 10.74 -37.67 1.88
N SER A 14 10.51 -37.43 3.19
CA SER A 14 11.49 -37.40 4.30
C SER A 14 12.12 -36.08 4.75
N GLY A 15 11.90 -35.73 6.03
CA GLY A 15 12.79 -34.84 6.79
C GLY A 15 12.13 -34.12 7.98
N ALA A 16 11.95 -34.82 9.11
CA ALA A 16 11.59 -34.22 10.40
C ALA A 16 12.84 -33.96 11.25
N ALA A 17 12.92 -32.81 11.94
CA ALA A 17 13.67 -32.65 13.18
C ALA A 17 13.20 -31.39 13.95
N VAL A 18 12.55 -31.63 15.07
CA VAL A 18 12.21 -30.67 16.13
C VAL A 18 13.39 -30.61 17.10
N LEU A 19 13.78 -29.43 17.60
CA LEU A 19 14.40 -29.25 18.92
C LEU A 19 14.36 -27.77 19.34
N ALA A 20 13.59 -27.52 20.40
CA ALA A 20 13.47 -26.25 21.14
C ALA A 20 14.72 -25.99 22.00
N PHE A 21 14.92 -24.76 22.47
CA PHE A 21 15.01 -24.41 23.91
C PHE A 21 15.14 -22.89 24.08
N ALA A 22 14.21 -22.33 24.86
CA ALA A 22 14.16 -20.93 25.27
C ALA A 22 14.93 -20.75 26.58
N THR A 23 15.82 -19.77 26.63
CA THR A 23 16.49 -19.30 27.86
C THR A 23 16.32 -17.80 27.96
N ALA A 24 15.28 -17.35 28.67
CA ALA A 24 15.12 -15.97 29.12
C ALA A 24 15.52 -15.91 30.59
N CYS A 25 16.62 -15.22 30.87
CA CYS A 25 17.13 -14.96 32.21
C CYS A 25 16.31 -13.84 32.86
N GLY A 26 15.79 -14.10 34.05
CA GLY A 26 15.14 -13.12 34.90
C GLY A 26 16.15 -12.37 35.77
N SER A 27 15.83 -11.11 36.08
CA SER A 27 16.53 -10.30 37.08
C SER A 27 15.54 -9.73 38.07
N SER A 28 15.85 -9.95 39.34
CA SER A 28 15.05 -9.71 40.54
C SER A 28 15.21 -8.30 41.13
N GLY A 29 14.23 -7.90 41.96
CA GLY A 29 14.37 -6.93 43.06
C GLY A 29 13.46 -5.71 42.93
N SER A 30 12.93 -5.06 43.97
CA SER A 30 12.82 -5.31 45.42
C SER A 30 11.78 -4.31 45.97
N THR A 31 11.01 -4.70 46.99
CA THR A 31 10.49 -3.90 48.13
C THR A 31 9.88 -2.49 47.92
N ALA A 32 8.64 -2.30 48.37
CA ALA A 32 8.29 -1.51 49.58
C ALA A 32 6.87 -0.90 49.51
N SER A 33 6.20 -0.91 50.66
CA SER A 33 4.85 -0.42 50.92
C SER A 33 4.69 1.11 50.85
N ALA A 34 3.44 1.52 50.58
CA ALA A 34 2.75 2.84 50.61
C ALA A 34 3.18 3.84 51.74
N PRO A 35 2.86 5.17 51.72
CA PRO A 35 1.57 5.76 51.29
C PRO A 35 1.53 7.21 50.67
N ALA A 36 0.30 7.57 50.22
CA ALA A 36 -0.38 8.86 50.04
C ALA A 36 0.40 10.19 49.84
N SER A 37 0.03 10.97 48.80
CA SER A 37 -0.62 12.30 48.92
C SER A 37 -0.98 12.87 47.53
N PRO A 38 -2.15 13.48 47.31
CA PRO A 38 -2.49 14.17 46.07
C PRO A 38 -2.04 15.63 46.10
N SER A 39 -1.55 16.17 44.98
CA SER A 39 -1.49 17.62 44.76
C SER A 39 -1.59 17.98 43.27
N PRO A 40 -2.17 19.15 42.94
CA PRO A 40 -2.72 19.43 41.62
C PRO A 40 -1.81 20.35 40.78
N THR A 41 -2.25 20.55 39.52
CA THR A 41 -1.97 21.70 38.65
C THR A 41 -0.58 21.76 38.01
N ASN A 42 -0.54 21.56 36.70
CA ASN A 42 -0.24 22.60 35.71
C ASN A 42 -0.11 21.94 34.33
N SER A 43 -1.23 21.80 33.63
CA SER A 43 -1.21 21.59 32.18
C SER A 43 -0.64 22.85 31.53
N ALA A 44 0.67 22.87 31.33
CA ALA A 44 1.28 23.79 30.38
C ALA A 44 0.74 23.42 28.97
N PRO A 45 0.32 24.41 28.15
CA PRO A 45 0.00 24.13 26.76
C PRO A 45 1.26 23.61 26.07
N ALA A 46 1.22 22.36 25.58
CA ALA A 46 2.24 21.85 24.70
C ALA A 46 2.28 22.74 23.45
N THR A 47 3.36 23.48 23.29
CA THR A 47 3.65 24.21 22.06
C THR A 47 3.71 23.18 20.93
N PRO A 48 2.94 23.32 19.83
CA PRO A 48 3.05 22.38 18.73
C PRO A 48 4.46 22.48 18.15
N MET A 49 5.24 21.41 18.32
CA MET A 49 6.53 21.24 17.66
C MET A 49 6.30 21.24 16.15
N PRO A 50 7.12 21.94 15.34
CA PRO A 50 7.10 21.80 13.90
C PRO A 50 7.30 20.32 13.56
N SER A 51 6.33 19.74 12.87
CA SER A 51 6.36 18.34 12.46
C SER A 51 7.52 18.14 11.48
N GLU A 52 8.53 17.36 11.86
CA GLU A 52 9.58 16.94 10.94
C GLU A 52 8.96 16.26 9.71
N PRO A 53 9.56 16.44 8.51
CA PRO A 53 9.05 15.81 7.30
C PRO A 53 9.12 14.29 7.45
N SER A 54 7.97 13.70 7.78
CA SER A 54 7.81 12.25 7.84
C SER A 54 8.09 11.71 6.44
N ASN A 55 9.00 10.73 6.33
CA ASN A 55 9.36 10.14 5.05
C ASN A 55 8.12 9.40 4.49
N ALA A 56 7.32 10.09 3.68
CA ALA A 56 6.03 9.62 3.22
C ALA A 56 6.20 8.36 2.35
N THR A 57 5.41 7.33 2.65
CA THR A 57 5.42 6.08 1.89
C THR A 57 4.76 6.25 0.53
N VAL A 58 3.82 7.18 0.42
CA VAL A 58 3.08 7.51 -0.81
C VAL A 58 3.22 8.98 -1.14
N LYS A 59 3.50 9.29 -2.40
CA LYS A 59 3.64 10.67 -2.89
C LYS A 59 2.75 10.89 -4.10
N VAL A 60 2.20 12.08 -4.25
CA VAL A 60 1.52 12.49 -5.49
C VAL A 60 2.55 13.02 -6.50
N ALA A 61 2.44 12.58 -7.74
CA ALA A 61 3.24 13.05 -8.86
C ALA A 61 2.32 13.55 -9.99
N SER A 62 2.76 14.61 -10.68
CA SER A 62 2.11 15.07 -11.90
C SER A 62 2.59 14.25 -13.10
N ASN A 63 1.67 13.74 -13.90
CA ASN A 63 1.92 13.05 -15.15
C ASN A 63 1.23 13.81 -16.29
N GLY A 64 1.97 14.07 -17.38
CA GLY A 64 1.48 14.90 -18.49
C GLY A 64 0.28 14.33 -19.24
N THR A 65 0.00 13.03 -19.13
CA THR A 65 -1.12 12.37 -19.81
C THR A 65 -2.22 11.96 -18.85
N LEU A 66 -1.85 11.47 -17.66
CA LEU A 66 -2.78 10.89 -16.67
C LEU A 66 -3.21 11.89 -15.59
N GLY A 67 -2.68 13.12 -15.60
CA GLY A 67 -2.89 14.09 -14.53
C GLY A 67 -2.16 13.68 -13.26
N GLN A 68 -2.80 13.85 -12.09
CA GLN A 68 -2.18 13.45 -10.83
C GLN A 68 -2.30 11.94 -10.59
N ILE A 69 -1.17 11.32 -10.27
CA ILE A 69 -1.06 9.91 -9.90
C ILE A 69 -0.33 9.76 -8.57
N VAL A 70 -0.46 8.60 -7.94
CA VAL A 70 0.33 8.25 -6.74
C VAL A 70 1.54 7.39 -7.09
N THR A 71 2.62 7.59 -6.34
CA THR A 71 3.88 6.87 -6.42
C THR A 71 4.29 6.40 -5.03
N ASP A 72 5.20 5.43 -4.96
CA ASP A 72 5.86 5.08 -3.70
C ASP A 72 6.93 6.12 -3.29
N GLY A 73 7.58 5.89 -2.15
CA GLY A 73 8.67 6.75 -1.67
C GLY A 73 9.82 6.92 -2.66
N ASN A 74 10.03 5.93 -3.53
CA ASN A 74 11.06 5.87 -4.57
C ASN A 74 10.61 6.49 -5.92
N GLY A 75 9.40 7.04 -6.00
CA GLY A 75 8.89 7.76 -7.17
C GLY A 75 8.37 6.88 -8.31
N PHE A 76 8.19 5.58 -8.07
CA PHE A 76 7.62 4.69 -9.07
C PHE A 76 6.10 4.60 -8.88
N THR A 77 5.37 4.51 -9.98
CA THR A 77 3.90 4.54 -10.02
C THR A 77 3.27 3.39 -9.23
N LEU A 78 2.20 3.71 -8.51
CA LEU A 78 1.34 2.73 -7.87
C LEU A 78 0.05 2.53 -8.68
N TYR A 79 -0.34 1.27 -8.82
CA TYR A 79 -1.48 0.86 -9.63
C TYR A 79 -2.56 0.21 -8.79
N ARG A 80 -3.81 0.24 -9.28
CA ARG A 80 -4.94 -0.54 -8.77
C ARG A 80 -5.47 -1.49 -9.84
N PHE A 81 -6.07 -2.59 -9.37
CA PHE A 81 -6.64 -3.62 -10.20
C PHE A 81 -8.17 -3.59 -10.14
N ASP A 82 -8.85 -3.57 -11.29
CA ASP A 82 -10.31 -3.54 -11.35
C ASP A 82 -11.00 -4.79 -10.80
N SER A 83 -10.32 -5.93 -10.79
CA SER A 83 -10.88 -7.15 -10.20
C SER A 83 -10.72 -7.21 -8.67
N ASP A 84 -10.10 -6.21 -8.03
CA ASP A 84 -10.06 -6.10 -6.57
C ASP A 84 -11.35 -5.48 -6.01
N THR A 85 -11.52 -5.51 -4.69
CA THR A 85 -12.60 -4.80 -4.00
C THR A 85 -12.02 -3.80 -2.99
N ASN A 86 -12.70 -2.67 -2.79
CA ASN A 86 -12.31 -1.67 -1.79
C ASN A 86 -13.14 -1.70 -0.50
N SER A 87 -14.28 -2.42 -0.49
CA SER A 87 -15.13 -2.58 0.68
C SER A 87 -15.83 -3.95 0.67
N PRO A 88 -15.36 -4.92 1.47
CA PRO A 88 -14.11 -4.89 2.21
C PRO A 88 -12.89 -4.86 1.26
N PRO A 89 -11.78 -4.20 1.65
CA PRO A 89 -10.52 -4.23 0.91
C PRO A 89 -10.02 -5.66 0.66
N THR A 90 -9.94 -6.10 -0.59
CA THR A 90 -9.50 -7.46 -0.94
C THR A 90 -8.67 -7.45 -2.22
N SER A 91 -7.53 -8.11 -2.20
CA SER A 91 -6.68 -8.36 -3.37
C SER A 91 -7.00 -9.72 -3.99
N ASN A 92 -7.30 -9.73 -5.28
CA ASN A 92 -7.50 -10.94 -6.09
C ASN A 92 -6.26 -11.29 -6.93
N CYS A 93 -5.25 -10.40 -6.99
CA CYS A 93 -4.01 -10.65 -7.72
C CYS A 93 -3.05 -11.53 -6.90
N THR A 94 -2.99 -12.83 -7.17
CA THR A 94 -2.08 -13.78 -6.51
C THR A 94 -1.33 -14.65 -7.53
N GLY A 95 -0.36 -15.45 -7.08
CA GLY A 95 0.39 -16.36 -7.96
C GLY A 95 1.12 -15.62 -9.08
N SER A 96 0.92 -16.05 -10.34
CA SER A 96 1.53 -15.43 -11.51
C SER A 96 1.13 -13.96 -11.70
N CYS A 97 -0.05 -13.56 -11.24
CA CYS A 97 -0.43 -12.15 -11.24
C CYS A 97 0.54 -11.32 -10.38
N ALA A 98 0.86 -11.81 -9.18
CA ALA A 98 1.73 -11.12 -8.23
C ALA A 98 3.20 -11.08 -8.69
N ALA A 99 3.62 -11.96 -9.60
CA ALA A 99 4.93 -11.88 -10.23
C ALA A 99 5.04 -10.67 -11.18
N THR A 100 3.98 -10.40 -11.95
CA THR A 100 3.92 -9.26 -12.88
C THR A 100 3.53 -7.97 -12.16
N TRP A 101 2.67 -8.08 -11.15
CA TRP A 101 2.11 -7.00 -10.35
C TRP A 101 2.41 -7.22 -8.86
N PRO A 102 3.66 -7.02 -8.42
CA PRO A 102 4.01 -7.19 -7.03
C PRO A 102 3.17 -6.26 -6.13
N ALA A 103 2.74 -6.77 -4.98
CA ALA A 103 2.06 -5.95 -3.98
C ALA A 103 2.97 -4.80 -3.53
N ALA A 104 2.43 -3.59 -3.39
CA ALA A 104 3.15 -2.50 -2.75
C ALA A 104 3.12 -2.71 -1.24
N THR A 105 4.21 -3.25 -0.68
CA THR A 105 4.27 -3.64 0.74
C THR A 105 4.76 -2.51 1.64
N VAL A 106 4.28 -2.50 2.89
CA VAL A 106 4.72 -1.56 3.93
C VAL A 106 4.97 -2.28 5.25
N THR A 107 5.93 -1.83 6.04
CA THR A 107 6.27 -2.44 7.34
C THR A 107 5.57 -1.80 8.53
N GLY A 108 5.03 -0.60 8.36
CA GLY A 108 4.38 0.18 9.43
C GLY A 108 3.07 0.83 8.97
N GLN A 109 2.63 1.84 9.72
CA GLN A 109 1.48 2.66 9.34
C GLN A 109 1.84 3.47 8.09
N PRO A 110 1.11 3.32 6.97
CA PRO A 110 1.40 4.10 5.78
C PRO A 110 1.05 5.57 6.01
N SER A 111 1.91 6.45 5.48
CA SER A 111 1.68 7.89 5.42
C SER A 111 1.84 8.37 3.97
N GLY A 112 1.24 9.51 3.67
CA GLY A 112 1.23 10.05 2.32
C GLY A 112 1.31 11.57 2.30
N SER A 113 1.96 12.11 1.28
CA SER A 113 1.99 13.56 1.02
C SER A 113 1.18 13.88 -0.25
N GLY A 114 0.26 14.83 -0.14
CA GLY A 114 -0.65 15.24 -1.23
C GLY A 114 -1.78 14.26 -1.55
N VAL A 115 -1.81 13.10 -0.89
CA VAL A 115 -2.85 12.08 -1.07
C VAL A 115 -4.16 12.57 -0.45
N SER A 116 -5.25 12.52 -1.20
CA SER A 116 -6.58 12.96 -0.75
C SER A 116 -7.46 11.81 -0.23
N GLY A 117 -7.15 10.57 -0.60
CA GLY A 117 -7.80 9.38 -0.07
C GLY A 117 -7.17 8.87 1.23
N THR A 118 -7.88 7.95 1.90
CA THR A 118 -7.40 7.33 3.14
C THR A 118 -6.41 6.21 2.84
N LEU A 119 -5.20 6.31 3.38
CA LEU A 119 -4.22 5.21 3.32
C LEU A 119 -4.52 4.15 4.39
N GLY A 120 -4.35 2.89 4.01
CA GLY A 120 -4.56 1.76 4.89
C GLY A 120 -3.69 0.58 4.48
N THR A 121 -3.96 -0.59 5.07
CA THR A 121 -3.31 -1.84 4.68
C THR A 121 -4.28 -3.00 4.72
N ILE A 122 -3.98 -4.04 3.93
CA ILE A 122 -4.54 -5.39 4.09
C ILE A 122 -3.41 -6.37 4.39
N THR A 123 -3.73 -7.42 5.14
CA THR A 123 -2.82 -8.56 5.34
C THR A 123 -3.09 -9.59 4.24
N ARG A 124 -2.05 -9.92 3.47
CA ARG A 124 -2.12 -10.94 2.44
C ARG A 124 -1.93 -12.34 3.04
N ALA A 125 -2.25 -13.38 2.28
CA ALA A 125 -2.14 -14.77 2.73
C ALA A 125 -0.70 -15.20 3.10
N ASP A 126 0.31 -14.53 2.53
CA ASP A 126 1.73 -14.74 2.85
C ASP A 126 2.20 -13.97 4.10
N GLY A 127 1.30 -13.26 4.78
CA GLY A 127 1.57 -12.45 5.97
C GLY A 127 2.11 -11.05 5.67
N SER A 128 2.40 -10.71 4.41
CA SER A 128 2.82 -9.36 4.05
C SER A 128 1.67 -8.36 4.17
N LYS A 129 2.00 -7.12 4.58
CA LYS A 129 1.05 -6.01 4.57
C LYS A 129 1.14 -5.28 3.25
N GLN A 130 0.04 -5.23 2.52
CA GLN A 130 -0.08 -4.45 1.30
C GLN A 130 -0.77 -3.13 1.59
N LEU A 131 -0.23 -2.07 1.00
CA LEU A 131 -0.79 -0.74 1.00
C LEU A 131 -2.15 -0.70 0.30
N THR A 132 -3.10 0.03 0.90
CA THR A 132 -4.35 0.41 0.25
C THR A 132 -4.51 1.93 0.21
N LEU A 133 -5.24 2.41 -0.79
CA LEU A 133 -5.68 3.81 -0.87
C LEU A 133 -7.19 3.84 -1.13
N ASN A 134 -7.92 4.44 -0.20
CA ASN A 134 -9.37 4.45 -0.16
C ASN A 134 -9.97 3.04 -0.29
N GLY A 135 -9.31 2.09 0.38
CA GLY A 135 -9.64 0.66 0.36
C GLY A 135 -9.11 -0.13 -0.84
N TRP A 136 -8.64 0.51 -1.92
CA TRP A 136 -8.12 -0.21 -3.09
C TRP A 136 -6.70 -0.73 -2.84
N PRO A 137 -6.42 -2.03 -3.03
CA PRO A 137 -5.06 -2.56 -2.95
C PRO A 137 -4.16 -1.96 -4.02
N LEU A 138 -2.95 -1.55 -3.61
CA LEU A 138 -1.97 -0.92 -4.49
C LEU A 138 -0.84 -1.87 -4.87
N TYR A 139 -0.38 -1.76 -6.12
CA TYR A 139 0.62 -2.62 -6.72
C TYR A 139 1.71 -1.82 -7.40
N ARG A 140 2.85 -2.50 -7.54
CA ARG A 140 3.95 -2.18 -8.42
C ARG A 140 3.72 -2.85 -9.76
N TYR A 141 4.35 -2.33 -10.80
CA TYR A 141 4.45 -3.03 -12.08
C TYR A 141 5.89 -3.45 -12.35
N SER A 142 6.10 -4.74 -12.61
CA SER A 142 7.43 -5.30 -12.90
C SER A 142 8.07 -4.72 -14.18
N GLY A 143 7.28 -4.21 -15.12
CA GLY A 143 7.78 -3.53 -16.32
C GLY A 143 8.15 -2.05 -16.11
N ASP A 144 7.97 -1.49 -14.92
CA ASP A 144 8.49 -0.17 -14.56
C ASP A 144 9.90 -0.33 -13.97
N SER A 145 10.91 -0.06 -14.79
CA SER A 145 12.34 -0.10 -14.44
C SER A 145 12.88 1.17 -13.76
N LYS A 146 12.17 2.30 -13.88
CA LYS A 146 12.58 3.59 -13.31
C LYS A 146 11.38 4.38 -12.78
N ALA A 147 11.65 5.28 -11.85
CA ALA A 147 10.68 6.24 -11.32
C ALA A 147 9.99 7.03 -12.45
N GLY A 148 8.72 7.36 -12.25
CA GLY A 148 7.88 8.09 -13.20
C GLY A 148 7.38 7.28 -14.42
N GLN A 149 7.81 6.03 -14.60
CA GLN A 149 7.20 5.18 -15.63
C GLN A 149 5.77 4.81 -15.27
N THR A 150 4.93 4.72 -16.31
CA THR A 150 3.52 4.34 -16.23
C THR A 150 3.22 3.20 -17.20
N ASN A 151 4.17 2.28 -17.43
CA ASN A 151 4.06 1.26 -18.46
C ASN A 151 2.94 0.25 -18.18
N GLY A 152 2.52 0.15 -16.91
CA GLY A 152 1.41 -0.70 -16.49
C GLY A 152 0.02 -0.14 -16.83
N GLN A 153 -0.07 1.13 -17.22
CA GLN A 153 -1.34 1.80 -17.46
C GLN A 153 -2.14 1.10 -18.57
N GLY A 154 -3.37 0.70 -18.26
CA GLY A 154 -4.31 0.14 -19.22
C GLY A 154 -4.05 -1.32 -19.62
N ILE A 155 -3.04 -1.99 -19.04
CA ILE A 155 -2.77 -3.40 -19.35
C ILE A 155 -4.01 -4.25 -19.05
N GLY A 156 -4.42 -5.06 -20.03
CA GLY A 156 -5.61 -5.92 -19.94
C GLY A 156 -6.94 -5.17 -19.78
N GLY A 157 -6.95 -3.83 -19.90
CA GLY A 157 -8.13 -3.01 -19.63
C GLY A 157 -8.57 -3.01 -18.15
N THR A 158 -7.74 -3.51 -17.24
CA THR A 158 -8.07 -3.72 -15.82
C THR A 158 -7.06 -3.10 -14.86
N TRP A 159 -5.89 -2.71 -15.35
CA TRP A 159 -4.81 -2.14 -14.55
C TRP A 159 -4.68 -0.64 -14.79
N TRP A 160 -4.67 0.13 -13.72
CA TRP A 160 -4.72 1.59 -13.80
C TRP A 160 -3.80 2.22 -12.77
N ALA A 161 -3.03 3.23 -13.16
CA ALA A 161 -2.34 4.08 -12.20
C ALA A 161 -3.38 4.68 -11.24
N ALA A 162 -3.07 4.69 -9.96
CA ALA A 162 -3.99 5.19 -8.95
C ALA A 162 -3.91 6.72 -8.87
N THR A 163 -5.07 7.38 -8.76
CA THR A 163 -5.15 8.82 -8.47
C THR A 163 -4.89 9.09 -6.99
N PRO A 164 -4.70 10.36 -6.57
CA PRO A 164 -4.59 10.72 -5.15
C PRO A 164 -5.78 10.29 -4.27
N SER A 165 -6.95 10.04 -4.86
CA SER A 165 -8.14 9.55 -4.17
C SER A 165 -8.32 8.03 -4.22
N GLY A 166 -7.39 7.30 -4.84
CA GLY A 166 -7.46 5.84 -5.02
C GLY A 166 -8.31 5.39 -6.21
N GLY A 167 -8.76 6.33 -7.05
CA GLY A 167 -9.49 6.03 -8.28
C GLY A 167 -8.58 5.62 -9.44
N ARG A 168 -9.19 5.38 -10.60
CA ARG A 168 -8.46 5.16 -11.87
C ARG A 168 -7.96 6.49 -12.41
N ALA A 169 -6.67 6.59 -12.66
CA ALA A 169 -6.16 7.66 -13.51
C ALA A 169 -6.57 7.32 -14.94
N MET A 170 -7.55 8.05 -15.45
CA MET A 170 -7.86 8.04 -16.88
C MET A 170 -7.06 9.15 -17.52
N ALA A 171 -6.66 8.97 -18.78
CA ALA A 171 -6.14 10.08 -19.57
C ALA A 171 -7.10 11.24 -19.38
N ALA A 172 -6.58 12.44 -19.08
CA ALA A 172 -7.43 13.59 -18.86
C ALA A 172 -8.27 13.76 -20.13
N SER A 173 -9.53 13.31 -20.08
CA SER A 173 -10.58 13.86 -20.91
C SER A 173 -10.51 15.33 -20.55
N THR A 174 -9.94 16.13 -21.44
CA THR A 174 -9.99 17.58 -21.39
C THR A 174 -11.34 17.95 -20.79
N SER A 175 -11.36 18.47 -19.56
CA SER A 175 -12.54 19.19 -19.09
C SER A 175 -12.92 20.11 -20.25
N PRO A 176 -14.18 20.14 -20.71
CA PRO A 176 -14.56 21.11 -21.71
C PRO A 176 -14.20 22.47 -21.10
N THR A 177 -13.17 23.12 -21.64
CA THR A 177 -12.94 24.53 -21.44
C THR A 177 -14.28 25.16 -21.79
N ALA A 178 -15.00 25.66 -20.78
CA ALA A 178 -16.16 26.48 -21.02
C ALA A 178 -15.72 27.55 -22.04
N PRO A 179 -16.41 27.70 -23.18
CA PRO A 179 -16.03 28.72 -24.14
C PRO A 179 -16.02 30.07 -23.41
N PRO A 180 -15.08 30.99 -23.74
CA PRO A 180 -15.14 32.32 -23.17
C PRO A 180 -16.52 32.89 -23.48
N SER A 181 -17.24 33.28 -22.42
CA SER A 181 -18.55 33.90 -22.54
C SER A 181 -18.39 35.17 -23.39
N SER A 182 -18.82 35.10 -24.64
CA SER A 182 -18.81 36.22 -25.57
C SER A 182 -20.18 36.90 -25.53
N GLY A 183 -20.21 38.18 -25.14
CA GLY A 183 -21.35 39.08 -25.26
C GLY A 183 -22.31 39.06 -24.07
N TYR A 184 -22.86 40.16 -23.60
CA TYR A 184 -22.99 41.53 -24.14
C TYR A 184 -22.90 42.56 -23.01
#